data_AF-A0A8H7HIR8-F1
#
_entry.id   AF-A0A8H7HIR8-F1
#
_cell.length_a   1.000
_cell.length_b   1.000
_cell.length_c   1.000
_cell.angle_alpha   90.00
_cell.angle_beta   90.00
_cell.angle_gamma   90.00
#
_symmetry.space_group_name_H-M   'P 1'
#
loop_
_entity.id
_entity.type
_entity.pdbx_description
1 polymer ?
#
loop_
_entity_poly.entity_id
_entity_poly.type
_entity_poly.pdbx_seq_one_letter_code
_entity_poly.pdbx_strand_id
1 'polypeptide(L)'
;MRSAHHLAEPFQWPLGSTSNPSSRPEPAQSSELLLPQNCGASATGKQPLGRNRGLEIKLRTTLPLIFHFLGSIAISTTTLLYLHGRHFYFQRQPEVKLADGTVDANLLGRYNLLQSDINTILSGSVVILRWVATAWTGQLCWQVIFMLMERHSLRRRDINWISNYGFLSPIAHIGRPQHLISAAILFFTLISQPSAPLLTGAVSWVPSNRTLVLGSGPSVHITGGLPIITYMNSAYLEYLSTLHSSFITTLNRAWNQEIQQRIYKRVVPAAAQLSVGSTLKNVTIPYFAVTSIEWKPEMPDDQMQELEAMLKNSTRFPDLIFQMGQPHSTAMILNTTKYSETHIIPSPWFLVFNVAKQISYDLDRCNATKILVPGNITIPHFSLGRLGLNGCYSIAKVKFDAASGTCRDCRVTSYSTVQNETVLEPPDSWENSTAPGYRSVALRDMPKYFPTVTQVKGSLPNPEQSVDNYIIALCNRLYSALWNAWADISRDDGASLSSEYEPAVPTLRAQVNQLRVYAWLALQLSITVSGVIFIWLQSKSEYPLLSDTGMVAFDLDTTEVSRPDGSEKKSQRMMRIEPKGEGWKVVLDREGMETEAGGPGIVK
;
A
#
# COMPACT_ATOMS: atom_id res chain seq x y z
N MET A 1 12.25 22.10 20.92
CA MET A 1 13.56 22.47 21.50
C MET A 1 14.24 21.19 21.97
N ARG A 2 15.37 20.81 21.32
CA ARG A 2 16.32 19.69 21.59
C ARG A 2 15.73 18.26 21.53
N SER A 3 16.36 17.25 20.92
CA SER A 3 17.50 17.12 20.01
C SER A 3 17.45 15.67 19.50
N ALA A 4 17.34 15.43 18.20
CA ALA A 4 17.52 14.10 17.61
C ALA A 4 18.74 14.19 16.69
N HIS A 5 19.88 13.76 17.22
CA HIS A 5 21.12 13.67 16.46
C HIS A 5 21.09 12.43 15.57
N HIS A 6 21.32 12.68 14.29
CA HIS A 6 21.76 11.74 13.27
C HIS A 6 22.94 10.87 13.73
N LEU A 7 22.84 9.57 13.51
CA LEU A 7 23.96 8.73 13.08
C LEU A 7 23.44 7.79 11.99
N ALA A 8 23.64 8.20 10.74
CA ALA A 8 23.55 7.31 9.58
C ALA A 8 24.98 6.85 9.28
N GLU A 9 25.25 5.56 9.47
CA GLU A 9 26.50 4.94 9.03
C GLU A 9 26.48 4.74 7.51
N PRO A 10 27.60 4.96 6.81
CA PRO A 10 27.71 4.68 5.38
C PRO A 10 27.93 3.18 5.15
N PHE A 11 27.04 2.58 4.37
CA PHE A 11 27.16 1.22 3.85
C PHE A 11 28.37 1.15 2.90
N GLN A 12 29.48 0.55 3.36
CA GLN A 12 30.67 0.28 2.56
C GLN A 12 30.47 -0.99 1.72
N TRP A 13 30.69 -0.87 0.41
CA TRP A 13 30.79 -2.02 -0.50
C TRP A 13 32.11 -2.77 -0.27
N PRO A 14 32.12 -4.10 -0.25
CA PRO A 14 33.37 -4.84 -0.24
C PRO A 14 34.04 -4.76 -1.61
N LEU A 15 35.26 -4.22 -1.63
CA LEU A 15 36.21 -4.34 -2.73
C LEU A 15 36.67 -5.80 -2.82
N GLY A 16 36.08 -6.53 -3.76
CA GLY A 16 36.47 -7.89 -4.14
C GLY A 16 37.70 -7.87 -5.05
N SER A 17 38.74 -8.54 -4.58
CA SER A 17 40.06 -8.74 -5.15
C SER A 17 40.09 -9.32 -6.56
N THR A 18 41.08 -8.84 -7.31
CA THR A 18 41.64 -9.40 -8.54
C THR A 18 41.94 -10.90 -8.45
N SER A 19 41.38 -11.70 -9.35
CA SER A 19 41.99 -12.93 -9.82
C SER A 19 41.61 -13.18 -11.29
N ASN A 20 42.60 -13.01 -12.17
CA ASN A 20 42.73 -13.72 -13.44
C ASN A 20 43.70 -14.90 -13.14
N PRO A 21 43.66 -16.06 -13.83
CA PRO A 21 43.68 -16.08 -15.29
C PRO A 21 42.96 -17.26 -15.98
N SER A 22 43.03 -17.21 -17.32
CA SER A 22 43.09 -18.37 -18.22
C SER A 22 41.79 -19.10 -18.57
N SER A 23 41.24 -18.78 -19.74
CA SER A 23 40.90 -19.81 -20.74
C SER A 23 40.93 -19.22 -22.15
N ARG A 24 41.71 -19.88 -23.03
CA ARG A 24 41.71 -19.72 -24.48
C ARG A 24 40.33 -20.07 -25.06
N PRO A 25 39.90 -19.40 -26.14
CA PRO A 25 39.09 -20.04 -27.16
C PRO A 25 39.96 -20.49 -28.35
N GLU A 26 39.72 -21.72 -28.79
CA GLU A 26 40.16 -22.27 -30.07
C GLU A 26 39.60 -21.47 -31.27
N PRO A 27 40.30 -21.44 -32.42
CA PRO A 27 39.75 -20.89 -33.65
C PRO A 27 38.82 -21.91 -34.32
N ALA A 28 37.56 -21.50 -34.51
CA ALA A 28 36.59 -22.25 -35.29
C ALA A 28 36.88 -22.14 -36.80
N GLN A 29 37.05 -23.33 -37.37
CA GLN A 29 36.95 -23.78 -38.76
C GLN A 29 36.46 -22.77 -39.82
N SER A 30 37.32 -22.63 -40.83
CA SER A 30 37.03 -22.30 -42.21
C SER A 30 35.87 -23.12 -42.79
N SER A 31 34.87 -22.43 -43.32
CA SER A 31 33.91 -23.00 -44.28
C SER A 31 34.17 -22.39 -45.65
N GLU A 32 34.70 -23.23 -46.55
CA GLU A 32 34.73 -23.02 -47.99
C GLU A 32 33.33 -23.16 -48.61
N LEU A 33 33.21 -22.54 -49.79
CA LEU A 33 32.33 -22.89 -50.91
C LEU A 33 30.81 -22.66 -50.77
N LEU A 34 30.29 -21.73 -51.59
CA LEU A 34 29.65 -22.08 -52.87
C LEU A 34 29.26 -20.79 -53.63
N LEU A 35 29.84 -20.63 -54.82
CA LEU A 35 29.37 -19.71 -55.86
C LEU A 35 28.04 -20.21 -56.44
N PRO A 36 27.02 -19.35 -56.66
CA PRO A 36 25.97 -19.66 -57.60
C PRO A 36 26.41 -19.22 -59.00
N GLN A 37 26.59 -20.23 -59.85
CA GLN A 37 26.76 -20.15 -61.29
C GLN A 37 25.36 -20.04 -61.95
N ASN A 38 25.28 -19.30 -63.05
CA ASN A 38 24.20 -19.23 -64.05
C ASN A 38 22.88 -18.50 -63.69
N CYS A 39 22.75 -17.28 -64.23
CA CYS A 39 21.47 -16.72 -64.64
C CYS A 39 21.41 -16.70 -66.17
N GLY A 40 20.81 -17.75 -66.74
CA GLY A 40 20.32 -17.74 -68.11
C GLY A 40 19.04 -16.91 -68.17
N ALA A 41 19.04 -15.89 -69.03
CA ALA A 41 17.87 -15.09 -69.33
C ALA A 41 16.85 -15.95 -70.10
N SER A 42 15.76 -16.33 -69.45
CA SER A 42 14.54 -16.78 -70.11
C SER A 42 13.47 -15.72 -69.92
N ALA A 43 13.32 -14.87 -70.94
CA ALA A 43 12.20 -13.98 -71.06
C ALA A 43 11.00 -14.79 -71.55
N THR A 44 9.98 -14.97 -70.71
CA THR A 44 8.56 -15.11 -71.10
C THR A 44 7.69 -15.26 -69.86
N GLY A 45 6.77 -14.32 -69.66
CA GLY A 45 5.68 -14.46 -68.68
C GLY A 45 5.40 -13.19 -67.86
N LYS A 46 4.70 -12.22 -68.45
CA LYS A 46 4.08 -11.11 -67.71
C LYS A 46 2.95 -11.67 -66.84
N GLN A 47 3.24 -12.12 -65.62
CA GLN A 47 2.23 -12.36 -64.60
C GLN A 47 1.91 -11.06 -63.83
N PRO A 48 0.66 -10.85 -63.40
CA PRO A 48 0.24 -9.69 -62.63
C PRO A 48 0.75 -9.78 -61.17
N LEU A 49 2.05 -9.62 -60.97
CA LEU A 49 2.74 -9.73 -59.68
C LEU A 49 2.51 -8.55 -58.72
N GLY A 50 1.78 -7.51 -59.14
CA GLY A 50 1.72 -6.23 -58.41
C GLY A 50 0.80 -6.22 -57.18
N ARG A 51 -0.28 -7.02 -57.14
CA ARG A 51 -1.34 -6.84 -56.13
C ARG A 51 -1.02 -7.47 -54.76
N ASN A 52 -0.31 -8.60 -54.73
CA ASN A 52 -0.04 -9.32 -53.47
C ASN A 52 1.06 -8.65 -52.63
N ARG A 53 2.09 -8.07 -53.27
CA ARG A 53 3.19 -7.38 -52.57
C ARG A 53 2.71 -6.17 -51.75
N GLY A 54 1.75 -5.41 -52.26
CA GLY A 54 1.22 -4.24 -51.55
C GLY A 54 0.44 -4.60 -50.27
N LEU A 55 -0.24 -5.75 -50.24
CA LEU A 55 -0.94 -6.22 -49.05
C LEU A 55 0.04 -6.69 -47.97
N GLU A 56 1.07 -7.43 -48.35
CA GLU A 56 2.11 -7.94 -47.45
C GLU A 56 2.84 -6.81 -46.73
N ILE A 57 3.22 -5.76 -47.46
CA ILE A 57 3.89 -4.59 -46.90
C ILE A 57 2.97 -3.86 -45.91
N LYS A 58 1.70 -3.62 -46.29
CA LYS A 58 0.71 -3.00 -45.39
C LYS A 58 0.51 -3.83 -44.12
N LEU A 59 0.44 -5.15 -44.25
CA LEU A 59 0.29 -6.06 -43.12
C LEU A 59 1.52 -5.99 -42.21
N ARG A 60 2.73 -6.06 -42.77
CA ARG A 60 3.99 -6.02 -42.00
C ARG A 60 4.16 -4.72 -41.22
N THR A 61 3.73 -3.58 -41.76
CA THR A 61 3.79 -2.29 -41.07
C THR A 61 2.69 -2.11 -40.03
N THR A 62 1.49 -2.67 -40.25
CA THR A 62 0.34 -2.52 -39.33
C THR A 62 0.35 -3.51 -38.17
N LEU A 63 0.90 -4.71 -38.39
CA LEU A 63 0.87 -5.81 -37.41
C LEU A 63 1.53 -5.45 -36.06
N PRO A 64 2.72 -4.82 -35.99
CA PRO A 64 3.31 -4.38 -34.73
C PRO A 64 2.42 -3.39 -33.96
N LEU A 65 1.74 -2.50 -34.67
CA LEU A 65 0.85 -1.49 -34.08
C LEU A 65 -0.38 -2.16 -33.44
N ILE A 66 -0.95 -3.17 -34.11
CA ILE A 66 -2.07 -3.97 -33.58
C ILE A 66 -1.63 -4.72 -32.32
N PHE A 67 -0.50 -5.42 -32.36
CA PHE A 67 0.03 -6.12 -31.19
C PHE A 67 0.34 -5.16 -30.03
N HIS A 68 0.87 -3.98 -30.33
CA HIS A 68 1.12 -2.96 -29.33
C HIS A 68 -0.17 -2.46 -28.66
N PHE A 69 -1.19 -2.14 -29.46
CA PHE A 69 -2.49 -1.71 -28.96
C PHE A 69 -3.14 -2.76 -28.06
N LEU A 70 -3.23 -4.00 -28.54
CA LEU A 70 -3.81 -5.11 -27.79
C LEU A 70 -3.03 -5.41 -26.52
N GLY A 71 -1.69 -5.41 -26.59
CA GLY A 71 -0.82 -5.61 -25.43
C GLY A 71 -0.99 -4.53 -24.37
N SER A 72 -1.07 -3.26 -24.78
CA SER A 72 -1.27 -2.12 -23.88
C SER A 72 -2.59 -2.20 -23.12
N ILE A 73 -3.67 -2.57 -23.83
CA ILE A 73 -4.99 -2.78 -23.23
C ILE A 73 -4.95 -3.99 -22.28
N ALA A 74 -4.42 -5.13 -22.72
CA ALA A 74 -4.36 -6.34 -21.91
C ALA A 74 -3.60 -6.13 -20.60
N ILE A 75 -2.45 -5.45 -20.64
CA ILE A 75 -1.65 -5.12 -19.45
C ILE A 75 -2.43 -4.19 -18.51
N SER A 76 -3.06 -3.14 -19.04
CA SER A 76 -3.84 -2.19 -18.24
C SER A 76 -5.05 -2.84 -17.58
N THR A 77 -5.83 -3.61 -18.35
CA THR A 77 -7.01 -4.32 -17.87
C THR A 77 -6.63 -5.37 -16.82
N THR A 78 -5.56 -6.12 -17.03
CA THR A 78 -5.06 -7.08 -16.02
C THR A 78 -4.63 -6.35 -14.74
N THR A 79 -3.93 -5.23 -14.87
CA THR A 79 -3.50 -4.45 -13.70
C THR A 79 -4.70 -3.88 -12.93
N LEU A 80 -5.68 -3.31 -13.63
CA LEU A 80 -6.84 -2.68 -13.00
C LEU A 80 -7.85 -3.68 -12.44
N LEU A 81 -8.18 -4.74 -13.18
CA LEU A 81 -9.26 -5.66 -12.81
C LEU A 81 -8.77 -6.89 -12.04
N TYR A 82 -7.60 -7.43 -12.39
CA TYR A 82 -7.11 -8.67 -11.80
C TYR A 82 -6.19 -8.43 -10.59
N LEU A 83 -5.33 -7.40 -10.63
CA LEU A 83 -4.40 -7.13 -9.52
C LEU A 83 -5.05 -6.28 -8.41
N HIS A 84 -5.85 -5.27 -8.75
CA HIS A 84 -6.39 -4.36 -7.74
C HIS A 84 -7.21 -5.09 -6.66
N GLY A 85 -6.79 -4.92 -5.40
CA GLY A 85 -7.45 -5.48 -4.24
C GLY A 85 -7.17 -6.97 -4.00
N ARG A 86 -6.45 -7.67 -4.89
CA ARG A 86 -6.13 -9.08 -4.76
C ARG A 86 -5.01 -9.31 -3.74
N HIS A 87 -5.10 -10.43 -3.02
CA HIS A 87 -4.14 -10.85 -2.01
C HIS A 87 -3.14 -11.84 -2.57
N PHE A 88 -1.88 -11.69 -2.18
CA PHE A 88 -0.75 -12.54 -2.55
C PHE A 88 0.04 -12.91 -1.30
N TYR A 89 0.63 -14.10 -1.28
CA TYR A 89 1.35 -14.58 -0.09
C TYR A 89 2.81 -14.12 -0.11
N PHE A 90 3.42 -14.02 1.07
CA PHE A 90 4.85 -13.72 1.22
C PHE A 90 5.74 -14.90 0.79
N GLN A 91 5.24 -16.12 0.98
CA GLN A 91 5.94 -17.37 0.69
C GLN A 91 5.06 -18.25 -0.21
N ARG A 92 5.69 -19.12 -1.01
CA ARG A 92 4.96 -19.98 -1.96
C ARG A 92 4.04 -20.97 -1.24
N GLN A 93 4.51 -21.43 -0.07
CA GLN A 93 3.82 -22.31 0.86
C GLN A 93 3.75 -21.58 2.20
N PRO A 94 2.73 -20.73 2.39
CA PRO A 94 2.58 -20.01 3.64
C PRO A 94 2.29 -20.99 4.78
N GLU A 95 3.03 -20.83 5.87
CA GLU A 95 2.80 -21.55 7.11
C GLU A 95 1.52 -21.05 7.80
N VAL A 96 0.58 -21.95 8.05
CA VAL A 96 -0.66 -21.66 8.78
C VAL A 96 -0.51 -22.14 10.22
N LYS A 97 -0.54 -21.21 11.18
CA LYS A 97 -0.56 -21.54 12.62
C LYS A 97 -1.98 -21.92 13.05
N LEU A 98 -2.12 -23.09 13.68
CA LEU A 98 -3.37 -23.60 14.21
C LEU A 98 -3.49 -23.31 15.72
N ALA A 99 -4.69 -23.45 16.29
CA ALA A 99 -4.95 -23.11 17.69
C ALA A 99 -4.18 -23.99 18.69
N ASP A 100 -3.83 -25.22 18.29
CA ASP A 100 -3.00 -26.16 19.06
C ASP A 100 -1.50 -25.83 19.01
N GLY A 101 -1.10 -24.81 18.24
CA GLY A 101 0.29 -24.42 18.04
C GLY A 101 1.00 -25.19 16.93
N THR A 102 0.34 -26.14 16.28
CA THR A 102 0.89 -26.81 15.10
C THR A 102 0.92 -25.86 13.90
N VAL A 103 1.84 -26.13 12.97
CA VAL A 103 2.02 -25.34 11.75
C VAL A 103 1.84 -26.26 10.56
N ASP A 104 0.88 -25.95 9.69
CA ASP A 104 0.64 -26.69 8.45
C ASP A 104 0.92 -25.80 7.24
N ALA A 105 1.91 -26.19 6.43
CA ALA A 105 2.29 -25.51 5.20
C ALA A 105 1.60 -26.08 3.94
N ASN A 106 1.00 -27.27 4.03
CA ASN A 106 0.41 -27.97 2.88
C ASN A 106 -1.05 -27.56 2.62
N LEU A 107 -1.66 -26.84 3.56
CA LEU A 107 -3.08 -26.56 3.59
C LEU A 107 -3.56 -25.67 2.42
N LEU A 108 -2.69 -24.79 1.91
CA LEU A 108 -2.98 -23.87 0.81
C LEU A 108 -2.49 -24.34 -0.57
N GLY A 109 -2.02 -25.59 -0.68
CA GLY A 109 -1.45 -26.13 -1.91
C GLY A 109 -0.03 -25.63 -2.20
N ARG A 110 0.64 -26.24 -3.18
CA ARG A 110 2.11 -26.13 -3.35
C ARG A 110 2.60 -24.88 -4.10
N TYR A 111 1.75 -24.17 -4.83
CA TYR A 111 2.18 -23.10 -5.73
C TYR A 111 1.25 -21.90 -5.73
N ASN A 112 1.58 -20.91 -4.92
CA ASN A 112 0.96 -19.59 -4.97
C ASN A 112 1.87 -18.57 -5.65
N LEU A 113 1.26 -17.63 -6.41
CA LEU A 113 1.97 -16.51 -7.03
C LEU A 113 2.44 -15.53 -5.96
N LEU A 114 3.73 -15.17 -6.03
CA LEU A 114 4.34 -14.18 -5.16
C LEU A 114 4.27 -12.77 -5.76
N GLN A 115 4.48 -11.75 -4.92
CA GLN A 115 4.73 -10.37 -5.36
C GLN A 115 5.84 -10.30 -6.42
N SER A 116 6.94 -11.02 -6.20
CA SER A 116 8.09 -11.02 -7.12
C SER A 116 7.73 -11.60 -8.50
N ASP A 117 6.95 -12.69 -8.53
CA ASP A 117 6.49 -13.31 -9.78
C ASP A 117 5.65 -12.32 -10.60
N ILE A 118 4.73 -11.60 -9.94
CA ILE A 118 3.83 -10.62 -10.59
C ILE A 118 4.61 -9.43 -11.13
N ASN A 119 5.50 -8.85 -10.32
CA ASN A 119 6.33 -7.73 -10.76
C ASN A 119 7.24 -8.14 -11.92
N THR A 120 7.74 -9.38 -11.93
CA THR A 120 8.55 -9.93 -13.03
C THR A 120 7.73 -10.10 -14.30
N ILE A 121 6.54 -10.70 -14.21
CA ILE A 121 5.63 -10.86 -15.37
C ILE A 121 5.24 -9.49 -15.94
N LEU A 122 4.91 -8.53 -15.08
CA LEU A 122 4.54 -7.18 -15.49
C LEU A 122 5.71 -6.47 -16.18
N SER A 123 6.91 -6.52 -15.60
CA SER A 123 8.12 -5.92 -16.17
C SER A 123 8.49 -6.57 -17.51
N GLY A 124 8.46 -7.91 -17.59
CA GLY A 124 8.71 -8.63 -18.83
C GLY A 124 7.70 -8.29 -19.93
N SER A 125 6.42 -8.16 -19.57
CA SER A 125 5.36 -7.77 -20.51
C SER A 125 5.60 -6.38 -21.09
N VAL A 126 6.03 -5.42 -20.26
CA VAL A 126 6.36 -4.06 -20.71
C VAL A 126 7.61 -4.05 -21.59
N VAL A 127 8.62 -4.88 -21.31
CA VAL A 127 9.82 -5.00 -22.16
C VAL A 127 9.47 -5.57 -23.53
N ILE A 128 8.62 -6.60 -23.61
CA ILE A 128 8.15 -7.16 -24.88
C ILE A 128 7.37 -6.10 -25.66
N LEU A 129 6.46 -5.38 -25.00
CA LEU A 129 5.69 -4.31 -25.62
C LEU A 129 6.62 -3.21 -26.18
N ARG A 130 7.67 -2.86 -25.43
CA ARG A 130 8.69 -1.90 -25.87
C ARG A 130 9.45 -2.38 -27.10
N TRP A 131 9.82 -3.67 -27.19
CA TRP A 131 10.47 -4.20 -28.39
C TRP A 131 9.58 -4.10 -29.62
N VAL A 132 8.28 -4.40 -29.48
CA VAL A 132 7.29 -4.23 -30.56
C VAL A 132 7.21 -2.76 -30.99
N ALA A 133 7.15 -1.83 -30.03
CA ALA A 133 7.14 -0.40 -30.30
C ALA A 133 8.42 0.09 -30.99
N THR A 134 9.59 -0.37 -30.54
CA THR A 134 10.90 0.02 -31.11
C THR A 134 11.08 -0.52 -32.52
N ALA A 135 10.69 -1.77 -32.79
CA ALA A 135 10.73 -2.33 -34.13
C ALA A 135 9.89 -1.51 -35.12
N TRP A 136 8.69 -1.08 -34.69
CA TRP A 136 7.83 -0.22 -35.48
C TRP A 136 8.40 1.21 -35.65
N THR A 137 8.92 1.80 -34.57
CA THR A 137 9.49 3.15 -34.58
C THR A 137 10.71 3.26 -35.49
N GLY A 138 11.55 2.23 -35.55
CA GLY A 138 12.70 2.19 -36.47
C GLY A 138 12.26 2.30 -37.94
N GLN A 139 11.22 1.56 -38.33
CA GLN A 139 10.65 1.66 -39.68
C GLN A 139 10.02 3.03 -39.92
N LEU A 140 9.29 3.56 -38.94
CA LEU A 140 8.66 4.88 -39.00
C LEU A 140 9.68 6.00 -39.23
N CYS A 141 10.81 6.01 -38.51
CA CYS A 141 11.83 7.05 -38.64
C CYS A 141 12.35 7.17 -40.07
N TRP A 142 12.63 6.03 -40.72
CA TRP A 142 13.06 6.02 -42.12
C TRP A 142 11.98 6.52 -43.07
N GLN A 143 10.74 6.07 -42.89
CA GLN A 143 9.63 6.51 -43.76
C GLN A 143 9.33 8.01 -43.61
N VAL A 144 9.48 8.57 -42.40
CA VAL A 144 9.39 10.02 -42.17
C VAL A 144 10.53 10.77 -42.87
N ILE A 145 11.76 10.25 -42.85
CA ILE A 145 12.88 10.84 -43.60
C ILE A 145 12.54 10.92 -45.09
N PHE A 146 12.01 9.86 -45.71
CA PHE A 146 11.65 9.88 -47.14
C PHE A 146 10.52 10.82 -47.46
N MET A 147 9.45 10.78 -46.67
CA MET A 147 8.30 11.68 -46.86
C MET A 147 8.73 13.15 -46.77
N LEU A 148 9.70 13.47 -45.91
CA LEU A 148 10.24 14.81 -45.79
C LEU A 148 11.19 15.15 -46.95
N MET A 149 12.05 14.23 -47.37
CA MET A 149 12.95 14.38 -48.52
C MET A 149 12.20 14.62 -49.83
N GLU A 150 11.09 13.92 -50.02
CA GLU A 150 10.22 14.01 -51.20
C GLU A 150 9.71 15.44 -51.41
N ARG A 151 9.18 16.05 -50.35
CA ARG A 151 8.53 17.37 -50.46
C ARG A 151 9.52 18.52 -50.29
N HIS A 152 10.64 18.28 -49.61
CA HIS A 152 11.60 19.31 -49.25
C HIS A 152 13.00 18.71 -49.13
N SER A 153 14.03 19.43 -49.59
CA SER A 153 15.41 19.00 -49.39
C SER A 153 15.80 18.98 -47.91
N LEU A 154 15.76 17.80 -47.29
CA LEU A 154 16.32 17.57 -45.96
C LEU A 154 17.85 17.69 -46.04
N ARG A 155 18.44 18.48 -45.12
CA ARG A 155 19.90 18.55 -45.03
C ARG A 155 20.42 17.25 -44.43
N ARG A 156 21.63 16.85 -44.81
CA ARG A 156 22.33 15.67 -44.23
C ARG A 156 22.37 15.71 -42.70
N ARG A 157 22.46 16.91 -42.11
CA ARG A 157 22.40 17.12 -40.66
C ARG A 157 21.07 16.66 -40.05
N ASP A 158 19.95 16.93 -40.71
CA ASP A 158 18.61 16.59 -40.21
C ASP A 158 18.37 15.08 -40.32
N ILE A 159 18.84 14.45 -41.40
CA ILE A 159 18.82 12.98 -41.56
C ILE A 159 19.63 12.31 -40.44
N ASN A 160 20.86 12.77 -40.22
CA ASN A 160 21.71 12.25 -39.14
C ASN A 160 21.07 12.49 -37.76
N TRP A 161 20.38 13.60 -37.59
CA TRP A 161 19.66 13.91 -36.34
C TRP A 161 18.49 12.95 -36.10
N ILE A 162 17.61 12.76 -37.09
CA ILE A 162 16.47 11.84 -36.98
C ILE A 162 16.95 10.41 -36.78
N SER A 163 17.99 9.98 -37.50
CA SER A 163 18.55 8.63 -37.38
C SER A 163 19.17 8.35 -36.02
N ASN A 164 19.89 9.32 -35.43
CA ASN A 164 20.58 9.12 -34.15
C ASN A 164 19.67 9.32 -32.94
N TYR A 165 18.72 10.26 -33.03
CA TYR A 165 17.92 10.69 -31.88
C TYR A 165 16.44 10.29 -31.98
N GLY A 166 15.93 9.94 -33.16
CA GLY A 166 14.54 9.53 -33.36
C GLY A 166 13.52 10.68 -33.31
N PHE A 167 13.93 11.95 -33.35
CA PHE A 167 13.04 13.11 -33.38
C PHE A 167 13.50 14.18 -34.37
N LEU A 168 12.60 15.09 -34.75
CA LEU A 168 12.90 16.20 -35.68
C LEU A 168 13.40 17.44 -34.92
N SER A 169 14.37 18.18 -35.48
CA SER A 169 14.86 19.42 -34.91
C SER A 169 13.73 20.46 -34.83
N PRO A 170 13.34 20.95 -33.63
CA PRO A 170 12.19 21.85 -33.48
C PRO A 170 12.36 23.17 -34.25
N ILE A 171 13.59 23.71 -34.27
CA ILE A 171 13.86 25.07 -34.76
C ILE A 171 13.80 25.15 -36.28
N ALA A 172 14.19 24.08 -36.99
CA ALA A 172 14.32 24.09 -38.45
C ALA A 172 12.98 23.97 -39.19
N HIS A 173 11.88 23.67 -38.49
CA HIS A 173 10.64 23.21 -39.11
C HIS A 173 9.36 23.94 -38.64
N ILE A 174 9.51 25.00 -37.86
CA ILE A 174 8.40 25.87 -37.47
C ILE A 174 7.89 26.60 -38.73
N GLY A 175 6.61 26.39 -39.09
CA GLY A 175 5.95 27.04 -40.23
C GLY A 175 5.39 26.09 -41.30
N ARG A 176 5.71 24.79 -41.23
CA ARG A 176 5.15 23.78 -42.17
C ARG A 176 4.31 22.74 -41.42
N PRO A 177 2.98 22.66 -41.67
CA PRO A 177 2.10 21.80 -40.87
C PRO A 177 2.47 20.32 -40.97
N GLN A 178 2.96 19.86 -42.11
CA GLN A 178 3.38 18.47 -42.30
C GLN A 178 4.60 18.10 -41.46
N HIS A 179 5.59 18.99 -41.37
CA HIS A 179 6.76 18.76 -40.53
C HIS A 179 6.37 18.76 -39.04
N LEU A 180 5.44 19.63 -38.64
CA LEU A 180 4.91 19.64 -37.28
C LEU A 180 4.18 18.34 -36.94
N ILE A 181 3.37 17.80 -37.85
CA ILE A 181 2.69 16.50 -37.63
C ILE A 181 3.71 15.37 -37.53
N SER A 182 4.69 15.30 -38.44
CA SER A 182 5.76 14.29 -38.37
C SER A 182 6.60 14.42 -37.09
N ALA A 183 6.88 15.65 -36.64
CA ALA A 183 7.59 15.90 -35.40
C ALA A 183 6.77 15.46 -34.18
N ALA A 184 5.46 15.73 -34.18
CA ALA A 184 4.55 15.28 -33.12
C ALA A 184 4.48 13.74 -33.06
N ILE A 185 4.36 13.07 -34.22
CA ILE A 185 4.37 11.60 -34.31
C ILE A 185 5.65 11.04 -33.68
N LEU A 186 6.83 11.54 -34.08
CA LEU A 186 8.11 11.10 -33.52
C LEU A 186 8.28 11.44 -32.03
N PHE A 187 7.71 12.56 -31.58
CA PHE A 187 7.73 12.95 -30.18
C PHE A 187 6.91 11.99 -29.30
N PHE A 188 5.69 11.61 -29.74
CA PHE A 188 4.84 10.68 -29.00
C PHE A 188 5.41 9.25 -28.96
N THR A 189 6.09 8.82 -30.01
CA THR A 189 6.81 7.53 -29.99
C THR A 189 8.02 7.57 -29.05
N LEU A 190 8.67 8.73 -28.88
CA LEU A 190 9.81 8.87 -27.98
C LEU A 190 9.39 8.93 -26.50
N ILE A 191 8.40 9.76 -26.16
CA ILE A 191 7.99 9.98 -24.75
C ILE A 191 7.35 8.75 -24.10
N SER A 192 6.81 7.84 -24.91
CA SER A 192 6.21 6.59 -24.44
C SER A 192 7.24 5.53 -24.06
N GLN A 193 8.46 5.60 -24.59
CA GLN A 193 9.56 4.65 -24.30
C GLN A 193 9.99 4.61 -22.82
N PRO A 194 10.19 5.75 -22.13
CA PRO A 194 10.54 5.76 -20.71
C PRO A 194 9.32 5.65 -19.77
N SER A 195 8.11 5.33 -20.26
CA SER A 195 6.91 5.35 -19.42
C SER A 195 6.74 4.14 -18.50
N ALA A 196 7.56 3.09 -18.63
CA ALA A 196 7.48 1.86 -17.82
C ALA A 196 7.37 2.09 -16.30
N PRO A 197 8.12 3.03 -15.68
CA PRO A 197 8.01 3.31 -14.24
C PRO A 197 6.63 3.80 -13.79
N LEU A 198 5.82 4.39 -14.68
CA LEU A 198 4.45 4.79 -14.33
C LEU A 198 3.59 3.58 -14.00
N LEU A 199 3.70 2.51 -14.80
CA LEU A 199 2.93 1.29 -14.60
C LEU A 199 3.50 0.45 -13.45
N THR A 200 4.81 0.19 -13.41
CA THR A 200 5.41 -0.61 -12.33
C THR A 200 5.30 0.10 -10.98
N GLY A 201 5.40 1.43 -10.97
CA GLY A 201 5.14 2.26 -9.80
C GLY A 201 3.66 2.50 -9.49
N ALA A 202 2.72 1.97 -10.29
CA ALA A 202 1.29 2.06 -9.99
C ALA A 202 0.82 1.01 -8.98
N VAL A 203 1.57 -0.09 -8.81
CA VAL A 203 1.23 -1.17 -7.89
C VAL A 203 1.96 -0.97 -6.57
N SER A 204 1.23 -0.69 -5.50
CA SER A 204 1.73 -0.73 -4.13
C SER A 204 1.30 -2.03 -3.44
N TRP A 205 2.17 -2.55 -2.59
CA TRP A 205 1.93 -3.79 -1.84
C TRP A 205 1.67 -3.43 -0.39
N VAL A 206 0.43 -3.61 0.06
CA VAL A 206 0.01 -3.24 1.42
C VAL A 206 -0.12 -4.50 2.27
N PRO A 207 0.55 -4.59 3.44
CA PRO A 207 0.36 -5.69 4.37
C PRO A 207 -1.11 -5.88 4.73
N SER A 208 -1.60 -7.11 4.63
CA SER A 208 -2.98 -7.46 4.91
C SER A 208 -3.09 -8.92 5.35
N ASN A 209 -4.23 -9.33 5.89
CA ASN A 209 -4.45 -10.71 6.33
C ASN A 209 -5.64 -11.30 5.59
N ARG A 210 -5.55 -12.58 5.22
CA ARG A 210 -6.64 -13.31 4.57
C ARG A 210 -7.02 -14.49 5.46
N THR A 211 -8.30 -14.61 5.79
CA THR A 211 -8.84 -15.76 6.50
C THR A 211 -8.95 -16.97 5.58
N LEU A 212 -8.72 -18.15 6.13
CA LEU A 212 -8.85 -19.42 5.44
C LEU A 212 -10.04 -20.20 5.99
N VAL A 213 -10.97 -20.54 5.10
CA VAL A 213 -12.06 -21.46 5.43
C VAL A 213 -11.50 -22.87 5.34
N LEU A 214 -11.39 -23.53 6.50
CA LEU A 214 -10.95 -24.92 6.60
C LEU A 214 -12.15 -25.86 6.39
N GLY A 215 -11.97 -26.92 5.61
CA GLY A 215 -13.06 -27.83 5.23
C GLY A 215 -13.72 -28.53 6.42
N SER A 216 -12.94 -28.93 7.42
CA SER A 216 -13.42 -29.33 8.75
C SER A 216 -13.16 -28.17 9.69
N GLY A 217 -14.15 -27.30 9.93
CA GLY A 217 -13.97 -26.10 10.77
C GLY A 217 -13.35 -26.47 12.13
N PRO A 218 -12.04 -26.23 12.35
CA PRO A 218 -11.41 -26.64 13.59
C PRO A 218 -11.98 -25.77 14.70
N SER A 219 -12.03 -26.35 15.89
CA SER A 219 -12.56 -25.67 17.05
C SER A 219 -11.52 -25.53 18.14
N VAL A 220 -11.68 -24.48 18.94
CA VAL A 220 -10.87 -24.19 20.10
C VAL A 220 -11.79 -24.09 21.32
N HIS A 221 -11.37 -24.70 22.42
CA HIS A 221 -12.08 -24.63 23.69
C HIS A 221 -11.75 -23.31 24.38
N ILE A 222 -12.77 -22.50 24.62
CA ILE A 222 -12.69 -21.20 25.30
C ILE A 222 -13.58 -21.20 26.54
N THR A 223 -13.25 -20.41 27.55
CA THR A 223 -14.07 -20.37 28.77
C THR A 223 -15.45 -19.75 28.49
N GLY A 224 -16.53 -20.47 28.81
CA GLY A 224 -17.89 -20.14 28.36
C GLY A 224 -18.60 -18.98 29.05
N GLY A 225 -18.01 -18.33 30.05
CA GLY A 225 -18.66 -17.18 30.70
C GLY A 225 -19.72 -17.54 31.76
N LEU A 226 -19.86 -18.82 32.15
CA LEU A 226 -20.96 -19.30 33.01
C LEU A 226 -20.79 -18.98 34.50
N PRO A 227 -21.90 -18.82 35.25
CA PRO A 227 -21.92 -18.33 36.63
C PRO A 227 -21.39 -19.35 37.66
N ILE A 228 -20.37 -18.96 38.42
CA ILE A 228 -20.01 -19.60 39.69
C ILE A 228 -20.56 -18.75 40.82
N ILE A 229 -21.82 -18.97 41.20
CA ILE A 229 -22.45 -18.23 42.32
C ILE A 229 -22.28 -18.99 43.64
N THR A 230 -22.15 -20.32 43.59
CA THR A 230 -22.23 -21.17 44.78
C THR A 230 -20.92 -21.37 45.54
N TYR A 231 -19.76 -21.08 44.93
CA TYR A 231 -18.44 -21.42 45.51
C TYR A 231 -17.59 -20.22 45.97
N MET A 232 -18.04 -18.98 45.75
CA MET A 232 -17.12 -17.84 45.93
C MET A 232 -16.82 -17.47 47.39
N ASN A 233 -17.67 -17.76 48.39
CA ASN A 233 -17.46 -17.16 49.72
C ASN A 233 -16.18 -17.61 50.46
N SER A 234 -15.73 -18.86 50.32
CA SER A 234 -14.50 -19.32 50.99
C SER A 234 -13.24 -19.14 50.13
N ALA A 235 -13.37 -19.29 48.80
CA ALA A 235 -12.23 -19.20 47.89
C ALA A 235 -11.92 -17.77 47.42
N TYR A 236 -12.81 -16.81 47.65
CA TYR A 236 -12.65 -15.42 47.21
C TYR A 236 -11.32 -14.80 47.67
N LEU A 237 -10.96 -14.98 48.94
CA LEU A 237 -9.73 -14.39 49.51
C LEU A 237 -8.47 -14.99 48.88
N GLU A 238 -8.47 -16.29 48.56
CA GLU A 238 -7.35 -16.97 47.91
C GLU A 238 -7.12 -16.43 46.49
N TYR A 239 -8.21 -16.15 45.76
CA TYR A 239 -8.14 -15.66 44.39
C TYR A 239 -7.82 -14.18 44.24
N LEU A 240 -7.87 -13.34 45.29
CA LEU A 240 -7.68 -11.88 45.17
C LEU A 240 -6.32 -11.51 44.56
N SER A 241 -5.25 -12.21 44.94
CA SER A 241 -3.90 -11.94 44.42
C SER A 241 -3.78 -12.32 42.93
N THR A 242 -4.32 -13.48 42.55
CA THR A 242 -4.41 -13.97 41.17
C THR A 242 -5.31 -13.07 40.32
N LEU A 243 -6.41 -12.57 40.88
CA LEU A 243 -7.32 -11.64 40.23
C LEU A 243 -6.62 -10.33 39.88
N HIS A 244 -5.86 -9.76 40.82
CA HIS A 244 -5.13 -8.53 40.57
C HIS A 244 -4.09 -8.69 39.44
N SER A 245 -3.30 -9.76 39.46
CA SER A 245 -2.29 -9.99 38.41
C SER A 245 -2.92 -10.30 37.04
N SER A 246 -3.98 -11.13 37.02
CA SER A 246 -4.75 -11.44 35.81
C SER A 246 -5.42 -10.20 35.22
N PHE A 247 -5.97 -9.34 36.08
CA PHE A 247 -6.58 -8.07 35.72
C PHE A 247 -5.59 -7.13 35.00
N ILE A 248 -4.44 -6.85 35.62
CA ILE A 248 -3.42 -5.97 35.05
C ILE A 248 -2.86 -6.54 33.73
N THR A 249 -2.66 -7.86 33.68
CA THR A 249 -2.19 -8.54 32.48
C THR A 249 -3.19 -8.43 31.33
N THR A 250 -4.47 -8.66 31.62
CA THR A 250 -5.56 -8.58 30.64
C THR A 250 -5.70 -7.17 30.09
N LEU A 251 -5.66 -6.17 30.97
CA LEU A 251 -5.76 -4.76 30.59
C LEU A 251 -4.64 -4.36 29.62
N ASN A 252 -3.39 -4.73 29.93
CA ASN A 252 -2.22 -4.43 29.11
C ASN A 252 -2.18 -5.20 27.79
N ARG A 253 -2.77 -6.40 27.72
CA ARG A 253 -2.81 -7.20 26.48
C ARG A 253 -3.87 -6.71 25.50
N ALA A 254 -5.06 -6.37 26.00
CA ALA A 254 -6.20 -6.07 25.15
C ALA A 254 -6.25 -4.62 24.66
N TRP A 255 -5.71 -3.67 25.43
CA TRP A 255 -5.96 -2.24 25.22
C TRP A 255 -4.67 -1.43 25.12
N ASN A 256 -4.64 -0.53 24.14
CA ASN A 256 -3.63 0.51 23.93
C ASN A 256 -4.23 1.90 24.24
N GLN A 257 -3.48 2.98 24.01
CA GLN A 257 -3.95 4.35 24.26
C GLN A 257 -4.98 4.87 23.24
N GLU A 258 -5.26 4.14 22.15
CA GLU A 258 -6.18 4.61 21.11
C GLU A 258 -7.63 4.52 21.57
N ILE A 259 -8.43 5.54 21.28
CA ILE A 259 -9.86 5.56 21.60
C ILE A 259 -10.60 4.75 20.53
N GLN A 260 -11.19 3.63 20.96
CA GLN A 260 -11.94 2.71 20.10
C GLN A 260 -13.38 2.64 20.60
N GLN A 261 -14.26 3.47 20.03
CA GLN A 261 -15.68 3.49 20.41
C GLN A 261 -16.39 2.26 19.84
N ARG A 262 -17.31 1.67 20.63
CA ARG A 262 -18.12 0.49 20.25
C ARG A 262 -17.32 -0.77 19.88
N ILE A 263 -16.05 -0.79 20.22
CA ILE A 263 -15.19 -1.97 20.14
C ILE A 263 -15.08 -2.55 21.56
N TYR A 264 -15.33 -3.84 21.65
CA TYR A 264 -15.30 -4.65 22.86
C TYR A 264 -14.32 -5.78 22.63
N LYS A 265 -13.47 -6.01 23.63
CA LYS A 265 -12.38 -6.97 23.52
C LYS A 265 -12.44 -8.00 24.63
N ARG A 266 -11.91 -9.16 24.32
CA ARG A 266 -11.72 -10.26 25.25
C ARG A 266 -10.34 -10.87 25.07
N VAL A 267 -9.66 -11.15 26.18
CA VAL A 267 -8.46 -11.97 26.18
C VAL A 267 -8.88 -13.43 26.23
N VAL A 268 -8.50 -14.19 25.21
CA VAL A 268 -8.77 -15.61 25.02
C VAL A 268 -7.41 -16.29 24.87
N PRO A 269 -6.84 -16.84 25.96
CA PRO A 269 -5.53 -17.49 25.92
C PRO A 269 -5.43 -18.61 24.89
N ALA A 270 -6.53 -19.33 24.62
CA ALA A 270 -6.56 -20.38 23.60
C ALA A 270 -6.38 -19.86 22.16
N ALA A 271 -6.60 -18.56 21.91
CA ALA A 271 -6.34 -17.91 20.63
C ALA A 271 -4.90 -17.36 20.53
N ALA A 272 -4.03 -17.59 21.53
CA ALA A 272 -2.66 -17.09 21.55
C ALA A 272 -1.79 -17.59 20.37
N GLN A 273 -2.08 -18.81 19.87
CA GLN A 273 -1.34 -19.41 18.76
C GLN A 273 -1.88 -18.98 17.39
N LEU A 274 -3.08 -18.39 17.34
CA LEU A 274 -3.67 -17.93 16.09
C LEU A 274 -3.00 -16.63 15.62
N SER A 275 -2.78 -16.54 14.31
CA SER A 275 -2.28 -15.32 13.68
C SER A 275 -3.27 -14.17 13.85
N VAL A 276 -2.74 -12.94 13.93
CA VAL A 276 -3.57 -11.72 13.89
C VAL A 276 -4.40 -11.72 12.61
N GLY A 277 -5.68 -11.37 12.71
CA GLY A 277 -6.65 -11.41 11.62
C GLY A 277 -7.46 -12.71 11.53
N SER A 278 -7.11 -13.75 12.29
CA SER A 278 -7.93 -14.97 12.39
C SER A 278 -9.30 -14.61 12.96
N THR A 279 -10.33 -15.40 12.69
CA THR A 279 -11.67 -15.19 13.26
C THR A 279 -12.08 -16.37 14.12
N LEU A 280 -12.82 -16.11 15.20
CA LEU A 280 -13.49 -17.11 16.03
C LEU A 280 -14.99 -16.93 15.90
N LYS A 281 -15.71 -17.99 15.54
CA LYS A 281 -17.13 -17.90 15.23
C LYS A 281 -18.01 -17.59 16.43
N ASN A 282 -17.70 -18.07 17.63
CA ASN A 282 -18.57 -17.91 18.79
C ASN A 282 -17.75 -17.56 20.03
N VAL A 283 -17.68 -16.27 20.37
CA VAL A 283 -17.02 -15.83 21.60
C VAL A 283 -17.93 -14.93 22.42
N THR A 284 -18.16 -15.28 23.68
CA THR A 284 -18.79 -14.38 24.64
C THR A 284 -17.82 -13.25 24.97
N ILE A 285 -18.16 -11.99 24.69
CA ILE A 285 -17.34 -10.79 24.94
C ILE A 285 -18.05 -9.89 25.97
N PRO A 286 -17.33 -9.30 26.95
CA PRO A 286 -17.91 -8.33 27.86
C PRO A 286 -18.31 -7.05 27.12
N TYR A 287 -19.51 -6.54 27.44
CA TYR A 287 -20.08 -5.32 26.90
C TYR A 287 -20.24 -4.29 28.01
N PHE A 288 -19.72 -3.09 27.82
CA PHE A 288 -19.95 -1.96 28.72
C PHE A 288 -20.06 -0.66 27.92
N ALA A 289 -21.23 -0.05 27.94
CA ALA A 289 -21.50 1.19 27.24
C ALA A 289 -21.93 2.27 28.24
N VAL A 290 -21.19 3.37 28.28
CA VAL A 290 -21.63 4.58 29.00
C VAL A 290 -22.67 5.29 28.15
N THR A 291 -23.88 5.46 28.68
CA THR A 291 -25.01 6.09 27.99
C THR A 291 -25.05 7.60 28.22
N SER A 292 -24.63 8.07 29.40
CA SER A 292 -24.50 9.51 29.67
C SER A 292 -23.50 9.79 30.78
N ILE A 293 -22.78 10.91 30.65
CA ILE A 293 -21.93 11.48 31.70
C ILE A 293 -22.52 12.86 32.04
N GLU A 294 -22.93 13.05 33.29
CA GLU A 294 -23.45 14.33 33.78
C GLU A 294 -22.53 14.86 34.89
N TRP A 295 -21.69 15.84 34.55
CA TRP A 295 -20.80 16.52 35.49
C TRP A 295 -21.60 17.41 36.46
N LYS A 296 -21.31 17.32 37.75
CA LYS A 296 -22.00 18.10 38.79
C LYS A 296 -21.12 19.25 39.29
N PRO A 297 -21.72 20.43 39.58
CA PRO A 297 -20.99 21.59 40.08
C PRO A 297 -20.35 21.34 41.44
N GLU A 298 -21.03 20.55 42.28
CA GLU A 298 -20.62 20.21 43.63
C GLU A 298 -20.92 18.74 43.92
N MET A 299 -20.22 18.18 44.91
CA MET A 299 -20.45 16.82 45.38
C MET A 299 -21.64 16.82 46.36
N PRO A 300 -22.71 16.05 46.09
CA PRO A 300 -23.82 15.89 47.04
C PRO A 300 -23.34 15.39 48.41
N ASP A 301 -23.96 15.84 49.50
CA ASP A 301 -23.54 15.52 50.87
C ASP A 301 -23.57 14.01 51.17
N ASP A 302 -24.55 13.29 50.64
CA ASP A 302 -24.65 11.83 50.77
C ASP A 302 -23.45 11.15 50.08
N GLN A 303 -23.09 11.60 48.88
CA GLN A 303 -21.93 11.07 48.14
C GLN A 303 -20.61 11.42 48.84
N MET A 304 -20.52 12.58 49.48
CA MET A 304 -19.35 12.95 50.28
C MET A 304 -19.18 12.02 51.49
N GLN A 305 -20.25 11.76 52.23
CA GLN A 305 -20.21 10.86 53.40
C GLN A 305 -19.80 9.45 52.99
N GLU A 306 -20.29 8.95 51.86
CA GLU A 306 -19.91 7.64 51.33
C GLU A 306 -18.45 7.60 50.87
N LEU A 307 -17.96 8.65 50.20
CA LEU A 307 -16.54 8.75 49.86
C LEU A 307 -15.66 8.77 51.12
N GLU A 308 -16.05 9.54 52.14
CA GLU A 308 -15.33 9.57 53.42
C GLU A 308 -15.32 8.19 54.10
N ALA A 309 -16.44 7.47 54.08
CA ALA A 309 -16.53 6.10 54.59
C ALA A 309 -15.61 5.14 53.81
N MET A 310 -15.53 5.27 52.48
CA MET A 310 -14.61 4.49 51.65
C MET A 310 -13.15 4.79 51.99
N LEU A 311 -12.78 6.06 52.15
CA LEU A 311 -11.41 6.47 52.48
C LEU A 311 -10.96 5.97 53.86
N LYS A 312 -11.87 5.89 54.83
CA LYS A 312 -11.60 5.33 56.17
C LYS A 312 -11.53 3.81 56.18
N ASN A 313 -12.10 3.13 55.19
CA ASN A 313 -12.17 1.68 55.10
C ASN A 313 -10.97 1.09 54.33
N SER A 314 -9.80 1.14 54.97
CA SER A 314 -8.53 0.66 54.38
C SER A 314 -8.49 -0.85 54.11
N THR A 315 -9.32 -1.65 54.80
CA THR A 315 -9.41 -3.10 54.55
C THR A 315 -10.05 -3.41 53.21
N ARG A 316 -11.03 -2.62 52.79
CA ARG A 316 -11.76 -2.80 51.53
C ARG A 316 -11.17 -2.00 50.37
N PHE A 317 -10.64 -0.81 50.66
CA PHE A 317 -10.06 0.11 49.68
C PHE A 317 -8.64 0.50 50.10
N PRO A 318 -7.68 -0.44 50.03
CA PRO A 318 -6.31 -0.17 50.42
C PRO A 318 -5.73 0.97 49.57
N ASP A 319 -5.06 1.91 50.25
CA ASP A 319 -4.35 3.05 49.65
C ASP A 319 -5.22 4.01 48.81
N LEU A 320 -6.55 3.99 48.95
CA LEU A 320 -7.44 4.85 48.16
C LEU A 320 -7.10 6.34 48.31
N ILE A 321 -6.78 6.80 49.52
CA ILE A 321 -6.35 8.19 49.78
C ILE A 321 -5.11 8.54 48.93
N PHE A 322 -4.09 7.67 48.96
CA PHE A 322 -2.84 7.89 48.25
C PHE A 322 -3.04 7.84 46.72
N GLN A 323 -3.84 6.88 46.25
CA GLN A 323 -4.15 6.71 44.84
C GLN A 323 -4.96 7.90 44.30
N MET A 324 -5.92 8.41 45.08
CA MET A 324 -6.73 9.58 44.69
C MET A 324 -5.89 10.87 44.64
N GLY A 325 -4.83 10.99 45.44
CA GLY A 325 -3.88 12.10 45.34
C GLY A 325 -3.09 12.17 44.04
N GLN A 326 -3.10 11.10 43.21
CA GLN A 326 -2.38 11.08 41.94
C GLN A 326 -3.16 11.82 40.83
N PRO A 327 -2.46 12.51 39.90
CA PRO A 327 -3.07 13.09 38.70
C PRO A 327 -3.87 12.06 37.91
N HIS A 328 -5.07 12.43 37.47
CA HIS A 328 -6.00 11.60 36.69
C HIS A 328 -6.53 10.36 37.41
N SER A 329 -6.33 10.28 38.72
CA SER A 329 -6.95 9.23 39.53
C SER A 329 -8.47 9.32 39.42
N THR A 330 -9.11 8.16 39.44
CA THR A 330 -10.55 8.04 39.37
C THR A 330 -10.99 7.07 40.44
N ALA A 331 -12.02 7.40 41.19
CA ALA A 331 -12.69 6.49 42.10
C ALA A 331 -14.19 6.49 41.81
N MET A 332 -14.81 5.34 42.05
CA MET A 332 -16.25 5.20 42.01
C MET A 332 -16.79 5.22 43.44
N ILE A 333 -17.77 6.09 43.70
CA ILE A 333 -18.42 6.16 45.01
C ILE A 333 -19.42 5.01 45.13
N LEU A 334 -19.28 4.24 46.21
CA LEU A 334 -20.18 3.17 46.57
C LEU A 334 -20.88 3.47 47.88
N ASN A 335 -22.18 3.17 47.94
CA ASN A 335 -22.89 3.15 49.21
C ASN A 335 -22.42 1.95 50.03
N THR A 336 -21.55 2.17 51.01
CA THR A 336 -20.89 1.11 51.77
C THR A 336 -21.85 0.34 52.68
N THR A 337 -22.94 0.97 53.12
CA THR A 337 -23.93 0.39 54.05
C THR A 337 -24.94 -0.51 53.36
N LYS A 338 -25.34 -0.19 52.13
CA LYS A 338 -26.27 -0.99 51.30
C LYS A 338 -25.55 -2.02 50.43
N TYR A 339 -24.22 -1.98 50.42
CA TYR A 339 -23.41 -2.93 49.69
C TYR A 339 -23.45 -4.30 50.36
N SER A 340 -24.43 -5.11 50.00
CA SER A 340 -24.40 -6.55 50.23
C SER A 340 -23.66 -7.22 49.08
N GLU A 341 -22.83 -8.22 49.37
CA GLU A 341 -21.99 -8.94 48.39
C GLU A 341 -22.79 -9.63 47.28
N THR A 342 -24.10 -9.75 47.47
CA THR A 342 -25.06 -10.44 46.59
C THR A 342 -25.84 -9.52 45.65
N HIS A 343 -25.81 -8.19 45.86
CA HIS A 343 -26.66 -7.27 45.12
C HIS A 343 -25.95 -6.68 43.90
N ILE A 344 -26.61 -6.74 42.74
CA ILE A 344 -26.18 -6.08 41.51
C ILE A 344 -26.22 -4.57 41.76
N ILE A 345 -25.10 -3.88 41.50
CA ILE A 345 -25.04 -2.42 41.66
C ILE A 345 -25.78 -1.77 40.48
N PRO A 346 -26.91 -1.10 40.70
CA PRO A 346 -27.68 -0.50 39.62
C PRO A 346 -26.96 0.73 39.06
N SER A 347 -27.21 1.02 37.78
CA SER A 347 -26.92 2.32 37.17
C SER A 347 -27.93 3.34 37.70
N PRO A 348 -27.56 4.61 37.96
CA PRO A 348 -26.28 5.28 37.68
C PRO A 348 -25.23 5.18 38.80
N TRP A 349 -23.97 5.47 38.45
CA TRP A 349 -22.84 5.59 39.38
C TRP A 349 -22.35 7.03 39.54
N PHE A 350 -21.72 7.32 40.67
CA PHE A 350 -20.98 8.57 40.86
C PHE A 350 -19.48 8.30 40.78
N LEU A 351 -18.79 9.00 39.88
CA LEU A 351 -17.34 8.92 39.70
C LEU A 351 -16.70 10.23 40.15
N VAL A 352 -15.63 10.12 40.94
CA VAL A 352 -14.76 11.23 41.33
C VAL A 352 -13.49 11.14 40.52
N PHE A 353 -13.12 12.22 39.84
CA PHE A 353 -11.97 12.28 38.95
C PHE A 353 -11.04 13.43 39.37
N ASN A 354 -9.76 13.14 39.57
CA ASN A 354 -8.75 14.16 39.86
C ASN A 354 -8.30 14.84 38.56
N VAL A 355 -8.82 16.03 38.31
CA VAL A 355 -8.53 16.85 37.12
C VAL A 355 -7.18 17.58 37.18
N ALA A 356 -6.41 17.42 38.26
CA ALA A 356 -5.09 18.05 38.37
C ALA A 356 -4.07 17.40 37.42
N LYS A 357 -3.26 18.22 36.74
CA LYS A 357 -2.14 17.76 35.88
C LYS A 357 -0.96 17.20 36.68
N GLN A 358 -0.79 17.71 37.89
CA GLN A 358 0.37 17.48 38.75
C GLN A 358 -0.07 17.41 40.20
N ILE A 359 0.69 16.72 41.04
CA ILE A 359 0.46 16.73 42.48
C ILE A 359 0.64 18.17 42.96
N SER A 360 -0.44 18.76 43.49
CA SER A 360 -0.43 20.09 44.10
C SER A 360 -0.59 19.92 45.60
N TYR A 361 0.40 20.39 46.36
CA TYR A 361 0.31 20.49 47.82
C TYR A 361 -0.41 21.76 48.28
N ASP A 362 -0.71 22.67 47.35
CA ASP A 362 -1.53 23.85 47.62
C ASP A 362 -3.01 23.44 47.61
N LEU A 363 -3.54 23.21 48.81
CA LEU A 363 -4.87 22.66 49.10
C LEU A 363 -6.04 23.61 48.74
N ASP A 364 -5.76 24.92 48.68
CA ASP A 364 -6.81 25.93 48.77
C ASP A 364 -7.27 26.51 47.43
N ARG A 365 -6.55 26.28 46.33
CA ARG A 365 -6.96 26.86 45.03
C ARG A 365 -6.75 25.88 43.88
N CYS A 366 -7.87 25.37 43.37
CA CYS A 366 -7.92 24.75 42.05
C CYS A 366 -7.67 25.79 40.95
N ASN A 367 -6.40 26.13 40.78
CA ASN A 367 -5.96 27.10 39.80
C ASN A 367 -6.09 26.49 38.40
N ALA A 368 -6.89 27.13 37.54
CA ALA A 368 -7.17 26.69 36.18
C ALA A 368 -5.92 26.35 35.34
N THR A 369 -4.79 27.02 35.60
CA THR A 369 -3.51 26.76 34.89
C THR A 369 -2.91 25.38 35.16
N LYS A 370 -3.27 24.73 36.28
CA LYS A 370 -2.79 23.41 36.69
C LYS A 370 -3.78 22.27 36.40
N ILE A 371 -4.90 22.59 35.73
CA ILE A 371 -5.98 21.66 35.46
C ILE A 371 -5.86 21.10 34.04
N LEU A 372 -6.27 19.84 33.85
CA LEU A 372 -6.13 19.06 32.63
C LEU A 372 -6.94 19.59 31.44
N VAL A 373 -7.99 20.35 31.71
CA VAL A 373 -9.05 20.66 30.75
C VAL A 373 -8.51 21.58 29.63
N PRO A 374 -8.35 21.08 28.40
CA PRO A 374 -7.89 21.90 27.28
C PRO A 374 -9.06 22.68 26.72
N GLY A 375 -9.01 24.00 26.82
CA GLY A 375 -9.82 24.93 26.02
C GLY A 375 -11.34 24.90 26.21
N ASN A 376 -11.92 23.94 26.93
CA ASN A 376 -13.36 23.82 27.12
C ASN A 376 -13.71 23.85 28.62
N ILE A 377 -13.99 25.06 29.13
CA ILE A 377 -14.04 25.47 30.55
C ILE A 377 -15.27 24.89 31.30
N THR A 378 -15.84 23.78 30.88
CA THR A 378 -17.18 23.35 31.29
C THR A 378 -17.22 22.28 32.37
N ILE A 379 -16.10 21.64 32.72
CA ILE A 379 -16.07 20.61 33.78
C ILE A 379 -15.93 21.30 35.14
N PRO A 380 -16.97 21.27 36.00
CA PRO A 380 -16.88 21.85 37.32
C PRO A 380 -15.92 21.04 38.19
N HIS A 381 -15.18 21.74 39.05
CA HIS A 381 -14.19 21.13 39.91
C HIS A 381 -14.15 21.83 41.27
N PHE A 382 -13.78 21.08 42.30
CA PHE A 382 -13.75 21.52 43.68
C PHE A 382 -12.57 20.87 44.43
N SER A 383 -12.21 21.44 45.57
CA SER A 383 -11.21 20.87 46.47
C SER A 383 -11.88 19.87 47.42
N LEU A 384 -11.23 18.72 47.62
CA LEU A 384 -11.61 17.73 48.64
C LEU A 384 -10.66 17.76 49.84
N GLY A 385 -10.01 18.91 50.10
CA GLY A 385 -9.05 19.07 51.19
C GLY A 385 -9.60 18.67 52.58
N ARG A 386 -10.92 18.83 52.81
CA ARG A 386 -11.59 18.36 54.04
C ARG A 386 -11.45 16.87 54.31
N LEU A 387 -11.26 16.07 53.26
CA LEU A 387 -11.06 14.62 53.33
C LEU A 387 -9.57 14.22 53.36
N GLY A 388 -8.65 15.19 53.47
CA GLY A 388 -7.21 14.96 53.35
C GLY A 388 -6.74 14.61 51.94
N LEU A 389 -7.58 14.87 50.92
CA LEU A 389 -7.26 14.62 49.53
C LEU A 389 -6.60 15.84 48.89
N ASN A 390 -5.35 15.68 48.46
CA ASN A 390 -4.61 16.70 47.71
C ASN A 390 -5.02 16.66 46.24
N GLY A 391 -5.46 17.78 45.67
CA GLY A 391 -5.78 17.88 44.24
C GLY A 391 -7.09 18.61 43.95
N CYS A 392 -7.51 18.53 42.69
CA CYS A 392 -8.73 19.14 42.20
C CYS A 392 -9.62 18.07 41.63
N TYR A 393 -10.85 18.00 42.11
CA TYR A 393 -11.72 16.88 41.85
C TYR A 393 -12.98 17.35 41.14
N SER A 394 -13.45 16.52 40.21
CA SER A 394 -14.74 16.66 39.56
C SER A 394 -15.56 15.42 39.87
N ILE A 395 -16.88 15.58 39.99
CA ILE A 395 -17.80 14.47 40.16
C ILE A 395 -18.75 14.37 38.97
N ALA A 396 -18.91 13.16 38.46
CA ALA A 396 -19.83 12.86 37.37
C ALA A 396 -20.83 11.79 37.79
N LYS A 397 -22.09 11.98 37.40
CA LYS A 397 -23.12 10.95 37.41
C LYS A 397 -23.07 10.21 36.07
N VAL A 398 -22.68 8.95 36.10
CA VAL A 398 -22.48 8.10 34.92
C VAL A 398 -23.61 7.08 34.83
N LYS A 399 -24.39 7.16 33.75
CA LYS A 399 -25.32 6.10 33.35
C LYS A 399 -24.61 5.17 32.37
N PHE A 400 -24.85 3.88 32.51
CA PHE A 400 -24.18 2.85 31.72
C PHE A 400 -25.03 1.59 31.66
N ASP A 401 -24.77 0.81 30.61
CA ASP A 401 -25.28 -0.53 30.40
C ASP A 401 -24.11 -1.50 30.40
N ALA A 402 -24.21 -2.59 31.17
CA ALA A 402 -23.18 -3.60 31.28
C ALA A 402 -23.79 -4.98 31.04
N ALA A 403 -23.15 -5.76 30.17
CA ALA A 403 -23.61 -7.08 29.75
C ALA A 403 -22.44 -7.95 29.31
N SER A 404 -22.75 -9.11 28.75
CA SER A 404 -21.87 -9.88 27.89
C SER A 404 -22.72 -10.34 26.70
N GLY A 405 -22.15 -10.31 25.50
CA GLY A 405 -22.83 -10.74 24.27
C GLY A 405 -22.01 -11.80 23.55
N THR A 406 -22.66 -12.62 22.73
CA THR A 406 -21.96 -13.52 21.83
C THR A 406 -21.57 -12.75 20.58
N CYS A 407 -20.27 -12.59 20.37
CA CYS A 407 -19.74 -12.08 19.14
C CYS A 407 -19.60 -13.23 18.13
N ARG A 408 -20.13 -12.99 16.93
CA ARG A 408 -19.99 -13.87 15.77
C ARG A 408 -18.85 -13.37 14.89
N ASP A 409 -17.98 -14.28 14.48
CA ASP A 409 -16.79 -14.01 13.66
C ASP A 409 -15.84 -12.97 14.28
N CYS A 410 -15.55 -13.13 15.57
CA CYS A 410 -14.67 -12.24 16.33
C CYS A 410 -13.24 -12.31 15.81
N ARG A 411 -12.69 -11.17 15.45
CA ARG A 411 -11.34 -11.10 14.90
C ARG A 411 -10.30 -11.09 16.01
N VAL A 412 -9.26 -11.92 15.86
CA VAL A 412 -8.03 -11.87 16.65
C VAL A 412 -7.24 -10.61 16.24
N THR A 413 -7.12 -9.63 17.13
CA THR A 413 -6.41 -8.37 16.82
C THR A 413 -4.98 -8.32 17.32
N SER A 414 -4.68 -9.06 18.37
CA SER A 414 -3.35 -9.16 18.95
C SER A 414 -3.21 -10.53 19.60
N TYR A 415 -2.02 -10.81 20.14
CA TYR A 415 -1.76 -12.05 20.87
C TYR A 415 -2.85 -12.30 21.93
N SER A 416 -3.57 -13.41 21.81
CA SER A 416 -4.67 -13.80 22.68
C SER A 416 -5.83 -12.82 22.80
N THR A 417 -5.95 -11.78 21.96
CA THR A 417 -7.06 -10.81 22.08
C THR A 417 -7.98 -10.90 20.88
N VAL A 418 -9.27 -11.09 21.15
CA VAL A 418 -10.33 -11.03 20.15
C VAL A 418 -11.15 -9.76 20.34
N GLN A 419 -11.70 -9.25 19.24
CA GLN A 419 -12.62 -8.10 19.26
C GLN A 419 -13.85 -8.37 18.39
N ASN A 420 -14.93 -7.66 18.67
CA ASN A 420 -16.09 -7.64 17.78
C ASN A 420 -15.83 -6.77 16.55
N GLU A 421 -16.24 -7.25 15.37
CA GLU A 421 -16.39 -6.42 14.15
C GLU A 421 -17.87 -6.13 13.86
N THR A 422 -18.76 -6.99 14.36
CA THR A 422 -20.22 -6.85 14.25
C THR A 422 -20.79 -6.16 15.49
N VAL A 423 -21.99 -5.58 15.33
CA VAL A 423 -22.76 -5.06 16.47
C VAL A 423 -23.07 -6.24 17.38
N LEU A 424 -22.65 -6.13 18.65
CA LEU A 424 -23.02 -7.14 19.64
C LEU A 424 -24.53 -7.09 19.82
N GLU A 425 -25.19 -8.23 19.66
CA GLU A 425 -26.58 -8.42 20.07
C GLU A 425 -26.58 -8.55 21.60
N PRO A 426 -27.03 -7.53 22.36
CA PRO A 426 -27.26 -7.73 23.77
C PRO A 426 -28.37 -8.77 23.91
N PRO A 427 -28.28 -9.74 24.83
CA PRO A 427 -29.34 -10.73 25.01
C PRO A 427 -30.69 -10.03 25.27
N ASP A 428 -31.73 -10.43 24.54
CA ASP A 428 -33.04 -9.76 24.40
C ASP A 428 -33.83 -9.51 25.69
N SER A 429 -33.35 -9.97 26.85
CA SER A 429 -33.90 -9.53 28.13
C SER A 429 -32.86 -9.59 29.25
N TRP A 430 -32.42 -8.40 29.66
CA TRP A 430 -31.64 -8.13 30.88
C TRP A 430 -32.23 -8.78 32.15
N GLU A 431 -33.56 -8.94 32.21
CA GLU A 431 -34.31 -9.48 33.34
C GLU A 431 -34.42 -11.02 33.37
N ASN A 432 -34.37 -11.70 32.21
CA ASN A 432 -34.54 -13.17 32.16
C ASN A 432 -33.23 -13.95 32.11
N SER A 433 -32.09 -13.26 32.05
CA SER A 433 -30.78 -13.89 32.30
C SER A 433 -30.64 -14.19 33.80
N THR A 434 -31.31 -15.24 34.26
CA THR A 434 -31.31 -15.79 35.63
C THR A 434 -29.94 -16.28 36.12
N ALA A 435 -28.88 -16.07 35.35
CA ALA A 435 -27.51 -16.29 35.75
C ALA A 435 -26.84 -14.96 36.16
N PRO A 436 -26.69 -14.67 37.47
CA PRO A 436 -25.70 -13.73 38.00
C PRO A 436 -24.26 -14.17 37.63
N GLY A 437 -23.91 -14.09 36.34
CA GLY A 437 -22.60 -14.47 35.82
C GLY A 437 -21.50 -13.47 36.20
N TYR A 438 -20.35 -13.56 35.53
CA TYR A 438 -19.19 -12.68 35.75
C TYR A 438 -19.49 -11.19 35.67
N ARG A 439 -20.62 -10.80 35.06
CA ARG A 439 -21.13 -9.43 35.06
C ARG A 439 -21.30 -8.87 36.48
N SER A 440 -22.03 -9.54 37.37
CA SER A 440 -22.33 -9.00 38.70
C SER A 440 -21.05 -8.85 39.52
N VAL A 441 -20.19 -9.86 39.44
CA VAL A 441 -18.90 -9.94 40.13
C VAL A 441 -17.92 -8.88 39.58
N ALA A 442 -17.84 -8.70 38.26
CA ALA A 442 -17.01 -7.66 37.66
C ALA A 442 -17.47 -6.26 38.09
N LEU A 443 -18.77 -5.94 37.95
CA LEU A 443 -19.32 -4.64 38.38
C LEU A 443 -19.09 -4.39 39.87
N ARG A 444 -19.25 -5.43 40.69
CA ARG A 444 -19.00 -5.41 42.13
C ARG A 444 -17.56 -5.01 42.44
N ASP A 445 -16.59 -5.56 41.72
CA ASP A 445 -15.17 -5.31 42.01
C ASP A 445 -14.60 -4.07 41.31
N MET A 446 -15.26 -3.50 40.29
CA MET A 446 -14.81 -2.26 39.62
C MET A 446 -14.33 -1.15 40.58
N PRO A 447 -15.07 -0.80 41.65
CA PRO A 447 -14.70 0.30 42.56
C PRO A 447 -13.36 0.09 43.28
N LYS A 448 -12.97 -1.16 43.53
CA LYS A 448 -11.69 -1.50 44.16
C LYS A 448 -10.52 -1.30 43.20
N TYR A 449 -10.74 -1.50 41.90
CA TYR A 449 -9.69 -1.50 40.88
C TYR A 449 -9.62 -0.19 40.08
N PHE A 450 -10.65 0.66 40.14
CA PHE A 450 -10.65 1.98 39.49
C PHE A 450 -9.36 2.78 39.72
N PRO A 451 -8.90 2.95 40.97
CA PRO A 451 -7.69 3.72 41.22
C PRO A 451 -6.43 3.03 40.67
N THR A 452 -6.36 1.70 40.74
CA THR A 452 -5.24 0.92 40.19
C THR A 452 -5.12 1.09 38.67
N VAL A 453 -6.23 1.11 37.94
CA VAL A 453 -6.22 1.25 36.47
C VAL A 453 -5.61 2.56 36.03
N THR A 454 -5.82 3.64 36.78
CA THR A 454 -5.29 4.95 36.43
C THR A 454 -3.75 5.00 36.40
N GLN A 455 -3.10 4.04 37.07
CA GLN A 455 -1.64 3.88 37.04
C GLN A 455 -1.16 3.18 35.76
N VAL A 456 -2.02 2.44 35.05
CA VAL A 456 -1.70 1.71 33.81
C VAL A 456 -1.87 2.63 32.59
N LYS A 457 -1.03 3.66 32.49
CA LYS A 457 -1.13 4.71 31.46
C LYS A 457 -1.04 4.20 30.02
N GLY A 458 -0.39 3.04 29.79
CA GLY A 458 -0.26 2.45 28.45
C GLY A 458 -1.58 1.93 27.87
N SER A 459 -2.56 1.63 28.73
CA SER A 459 -3.84 1.02 28.35
C SER A 459 -5.02 1.97 28.49
N LEU A 460 -4.79 3.27 28.64
CA LEU A 460 -5.82 4.31 28.71
C LEU A 460 -5.48 5.44 27.73
N PRO A 461 -6.49 6.08 27.12
CA PRO A 461 -6.25 7.27 26.30
C PRO A 461 -5.72 8.43 27.15
N ASN A 462 -5.13 9.44 26.51
CA ASN A 462 -4.71 10.64 27.23
C ASN A 462 -5.95 11.45 27.66
N PRO A 463 -6.20 11.66 28.97
CA PRO A 463 -7.34 12.44 29.43
C PRO A 463 -7.30 13.92 29.01
N GLU A 464 -6.13 14.42 28.58
CA GLU A 464 -5.97 15.77 27.99
C GLU A 464 -6.63 15.91 26.63
N GLN A 465 -7.05 14.84 25.94
CA GLN A 465 -7.76 15.01 24.66
C GLN A 465 -9.25 15.20 24.87
N SER A 466 -9.83 14.43 25.81
CA SER A 466 -11.24 14.50 26.19
C SER A 466 -11.44 13.68 27.46
N VAL A 467 -11.87 14.35 28.54
CA VAL A 467 -12.14 13.69 29.83
C VAL A 467 -13.30 12.70 29.68
N ASP A 468 -14.36 13.05 28.92
CA ASP A 468 -15.47 12.14 28.67
C ASP A 468 -15.02 10.86 27.95
N ASN A 469 -14.24 10.98 26.87
CA ASN A 469 -13.71 9.81 26.18
C ASN A 469 -12.78 8.97 27.07
N TYR A 470 -12.02 9.62 27.96
CA TYR A 470 -11.21 8.93 28.96
C TYR A 470 -12.07 8.13 29.94
N ILE A 471 -13.11 8.73 30.53
CA ILE A 471 -14.01 8.04 31.46
C ILE A 471 -14.76 6.89 30.77
N ILE A 472 -15.24 7.09 29.53
CA ILE A 472 -15.87 6.05 28.72
C ILE A 472 -14.91 4.87 28.52
N ALA A 473 -13.67 5.16 28.09
CA ALA A 473 -12.65 4.13 27.87
C ALA A 473 -12.26 3.43 29.18
N LEU A 474 -12.06 4.20 30.25
CA LEU A 474 -11.70 3.69 31.58
C LEU A 474 -12.75 2.69 32.08
N CYS A 475 -14.03 3.06 32.09
CA CYS A 475 -15.10 2.19 32.57
C CYS A 475 -15.22 0.92 31.72
N ASN A 476 -15.20 1.06 30.39
CA ASN A 476 -15.30 -0.08 29.47
C ASN A 476 -14.12 -1.07 29.65
N ARG A 477 -12.89 -0.54 29.70
CA ARG A 477 -11.67 -1.35 29.82
C ARG A 477 -11.55 -2.01 31.18
N LEU A 478 -11.91 -1.31 32.26
CA LEU A 478 -11.93 -1.85 33.61
C LEU A 478 -12.95 -2.99 33.73
N TYR A 479 -14.20 -2.78 33.25
CA TYR A 479 -15.21 -3.84 33.26
C TYR A 479 -14.77 -5.05 32.42
N SER A 480 -14.30 -4.81 31.19
CA SER A 480 -13.81 -5.87 30.30
C SER A 480 -12.67 -6.65 30.97
N ALA A 481 -11.67 -5.97 31.53
CA ALA A 481 -10.52 -6.64 32.15
C ALA A 481 -10.91 -7.45 33.40
N LEU A 482 -11.80 -6.93 34.26
CA LEU A 482 -12.30 -7.68 35.41
C LEU A 482 -13.14 -8.88 35.01
N TRP A 483 -14.04 -8.70 34.04
CA TRP A 483 -14.86 -9.80 33.52
C TRP A 483 -13.98 -10.93 32.97
N ASN A 484 -12.94 -10.58 32.20
CA ASN A 484 -11.97 -11.54 31.68
C ASN A 484 -11.18 -12.23 32.79
N ALA A 485 -10.67 -11.47 33.77
CA ALA A 485 -9.90 -12.03 34.87
C ALA A 485 -10.73 -13.04 35.69
N TRP A 486 -12.00 -12.74 35.94
CA TRP A 486 -12.93 -13.66 36.59
C TRP A 486 -13.26 -14.88 35.74
N ALA A 487 -13.47 -14.70 34.43
CA ALA A 487 -13.69 -15.80 33.51
C ALA A 487 -12.48 -16.74 33.42
N ASP A 488 -11.25 -16.21 33.47
CA ASP A 488 -10.02 -17.00 33.38
C ASP A 488 -9.71 -17.77 34.67
N ILE A 489 -9.95 -17.17 35.85
CA ILE A 489 -9.77 -17.84 37.15
C ILE A 489 -10.74 -19.01 37.31
N SER A 490 -11.92 -18.89 36.73
CA SER A 490 -13.01 -19.86 36.82
C SER A 490 -12.93 -20.99 35.79
N ARG A 491 -11.77 -21.17 35.15
CA ARG A 491 -11.58 -22.09 34.03
C ARG A 491 -11.84 -23.55 34.38
N ASP A 492 -11.50 -23.97 35.60
CA ASP A 492 -11.54 -25.38 36.00
C ASP A 492 -12.97 -25.86 36.33
N ASP A 493 -13.86 -24.94 36.71
CA ASP A 493 -15.24 -25.24 37.12
C ASP A 493 -16.30 -24.86 36.07
N GLY A 494 -15.92 -24.07 35.06
CA GLY A 494 -16.84 -23.54 34.05
C GLY A 494 -17.02 -24.48 32.84
N ALA A 495 -18.21 -24.44 32.21
CA ALA A 495 -18.37 -25.12 30.92
C ALA A 495 -17.43 -24.47 29.88
N SER A 496 -16.62 -25.30 29.24
CA SER A 496 -15.87 -24.88 28.06
C SER A 496 -16.83 -24.73 26.87
N LEU A 497 -16.75 -23.59 26.20
CA LEU A 497 -17.43 -23.35 24.93
C LEU A 497 -16.48 -23.77 23.81
N SER A 498 -16.93 -24.63 22.91
CA SER A 498 -16.18 -24.93 21.68
C SER A 498 -16.53 -23.88 20.62
N SER A 499 -15.54 -23.12 20.17
CA SER A 499 -15.69 -22.13 19.09
C SER A 499 -14.92 -22.59 17.87
N GLU A 500 -15.58 -22.66 16.72
CA GLU A 500 -14.90 -22.77 15.42
C GLU A 500 -14.01 -21.54 15.18
N TYR A 501 -12.92 -21.72 14.44
CA TYR A 501 -12.05 -20.63 14.02
C TYR A 501 -11.61 -20.75 12.55
N GLU A 502 -11.33 -19.59 11.94
CA GLU A 502 -10.70 -19.50 10.62
C GLU A 502 -9.33 -18.84 10.78
N PRO A 503 -8.22 -19.56 10.55
CA PRO A 503 -6.90 -18.98 10.71
C PRO A 503 -6.65 -17.94 9.62
N ALA A 504 -5.97 -16.86 9.98
CA ALA A 504 -5.49 -15.89 9.01
C ALA A 504 -4.05 -16.13 8.63
N VAL A 505 -3.76 -15.86 7.36
CA VAL A 505 -2.42 -15.88 6.81
C VAL A 505 -2.00 -14.46 6.46
N PRO A 506 -0.77 -14.05 6.80
CA PRO A 506 -0.24 -12.76 6.36
C PRO A 506 -0.11 -12.76 4.82
N THR A 507 -0.62 -11.72 4.21
CA THR A 507 -0.65 -11.51 2.76
C THR A 507 -0.24 -10.08 2.42
N LEU A 508 0.02 -9.84 1.14
CA LEU A 508 0.16 -8.52 0.55
C LEU A 508 -1.04 -8.29 -0.35
N ARG A 509 -1.78 -7.23 -0.08
CA ARG A 509 -2.85 -6.77 -0.94
C ARG A 509 -2.26 -5.81 -1.98
N ALA A 510 -2.42 -6.13 -3.25
CA ALA A 510 -2.03 -5.24 -4.33
C ALA A 510 -3.02 -4.06 -4.39
N GLN A 511 -2.52 -2.85 -4.19
CA GLN A 511 -3.29 -1.62 -4.35
C GLN A 511 -2.78 -0.91 -5.60
N VAL A 512 -3.69 -0.70 -6.55
CA VAL A 512 -3.33 -0.12 -7.85
C VAL A 512 -3.78 1.34 -7.90
N ASN A 513 -2.83 2.23 -8.14
CA ASN A 513 -3.09 3.63 -8.44
C ASN A 513 -3.62 3.76 -9.88
N GLN A 514 -4.93 3.88 -10.00
CA GLN A 514 -5.62 3.92 -11.30
C GLN A 514 -5.13 5.07 -12.19
N LEU A 515 -4.86 6.25 -11.61
CA LEU A 515 -4.40 7.42 -12.37
C LEU A 515 -3.06 7.13 -13.07
N ARG A 516 -2.12 6.47 -12.39
CA ARG A 516 -0.83 6.09 -12.98
C ARG A 516 -0.99 5.08 -14.11
N VAL A 517 -1.90 4.10 -13.96
CA VAL A 517 -2.20 3.13 -15.02
C VAL A 517 -2.84 3.80 -16.23
N TYR A 518 -3.81 4.70 -16.03
CA TYR A 518 -4.44 5.44 -17.12
C TYR A 518 -3.48 6.41 -17.82
N ALA A 519 -2.61 7.09 -17.06
CA ALA A 519 -1.57 7.94 -17.64
C ALA A 519 -0.59 7.11 -18.50
N TRP A 520 -0.17 5.93 -18.00
CA TRP A 520 0.64 5.00 -18.77
C TRP A 520 -0.08 4.54 -20.04
N LEU A 521 -1.33 4.08 -19.93
CA LEU A 521 -2.13 3.64 -21.06
C LEU A 521 -2.31 4.74 -22.10
N ALA A 522 -2.60 5.98 -21.68
CA ALA A 522 -2.73 7.13 -22.57
C ALA A 522 -1.44 7.38 -23.37
N LEU A 523 -0.28 7.30 -22.71
CA LEU A 523 1.02 7.40 -23.39
C LEU A 523 1.24 6.25 -24.38
N GLN A 524 0.88 5.02 -24.04
CA GLN A 524 1.01 3.87 -24.95
C GLN A 524 0.03 3.95 -26.14
N LEU A 525 -1.21 4.40 -25.91
CA LEU A 525 -2.18 4.61 -26.97
C LEU A 525 -1.77 5.76 -27.91
N SER A 526 -1.02 6.75 -27.42
CA SER A 526 -0.49 7.83 -28.27
C SER A 526 0.43 7.32 -29.39
N ILE A 527 1.17 6.22 -29.17
CA ILE A 527 1.93 5.52 -30.22
C ILE A 527 0.99 4.97 -31.29
N THR A 528 -0.08 4.30 -30.86
CA THR A 528 -1.07 3.67 -31.75
C THR A 528 -1.76 4.72 -32.61
N VAL A 529 -2.22 5.81 -31.97
CA VAL A 529 -2.84 6.95 -32.67
C VAL A 529 -1.85 7.60 -33.64
N SER A 530 -0.59 7.81 -33.23
CA SER A 530 0.45 8.36 -34.11
C SER A 530 0.71 7.45 -35.32
N GLY A 531 0.68 6.13 -35.14
CA GLY A 531 0.81 5.18 -36.24
C GLY A 531 -0.36 5.18 -37.21
N VAL A 532 -1.59 5.31 -36.71
CA VAL A 532 -2.78 5.45 -37.58
C VAL A 532 -2.71 6.75 -38.39
N ILE A 533 -2.35 7.87 -37.75
CA ILE A 533 -2.17 9.16 -38.44
C ILE A 533 -1.07 9.05 -39.49
N PHE A 534 0.04 8.39 -39.16
CA PHE A 534 1.14 8.17 -40.10
C PHE A 534 0.69 7.35 -41.33
N ILE A 535 0.00 6.22 -41.13
CA ILE A 535 -0.53 5.39 -42.23
C ILE A 535 -1.51 6.20 -43.10
N TRP A 536 -2.34 7.04 -42.49
CA TRP A 536 -3.24 7.93 -43.22
C TRP A 536 -2.49 8.97 -44.04
N LEU A 537 -1.46 9.62 -43.48
CA LEU A 537 -0.59 10.54 -44.23
C LEU A 537 0.10 9.84 -45.39
N GLN A 538 0.63 8.65 -45.16
CA GLN A 538 1.30 7.85 -46.17
C GLN A 538 0.35 7.42 -47.29
N SER A 539 -0.91 7.12 -46.98
CA SER A 539 -1.92 6.80 -48.00
C SER A 539 -2.23 7.94 -48.98
N LYS A 540 -1.81 9.17 -48.63
CA LYS A 540 -1.93 10.37 -49.47
C LYS A 540 -0.62 10.77 -50.18
N SER A 541 0.50 10.12 -49.87
CA SER A 541 1.75 10.33 -50.61
C SER A 541 1.68 9.56 -51.93
N GLU A 542 2.33 10.10 -52.96
CA GLU A 542 2.41 9.48 -54.28
C GLU A 542 3.34 8.26 -54.29
N TYR A 543 4.23 8.14 -53.30
CA TYR A 543 5.20 7.07 -53.23
C TYR A 543 4.66 5.87 -52.44
N PRO A 544 4.76 4.65 -52.97
CA PRO A 544 4.36 3.45 -52.26
C PRO A 544 5.22 3.25 -51.00
N LEU A 545 4.69 2.52 -49.99
CA LEU A 545 5.48 2.12 -48.82
C LEU A 545 6.78 1.44 -49.28
N LEU A 546 7.91 2.02 -48.92
CA LEU A 546 9.21 1.41 -49.13
C LEU A 546 9.29 0.13 -48.28
N SER A 547 9.32 -1.02 -48.95
CA SER A 547 9.41 -2.32 -48.29
C SER A 547 10.80 -2.59 -47.73
N ASP A 548 11.83 -1.99 -48.32
CA ASP A 548 13.22 -2.25 -47.99
C ASP A 548 13.98 -0.94 -47.80
N THR A 549 14.29 -0.63 -46.54
CA THR A 549 15.12 0.52 -46.17
C THR A 549 16.54 0.47 -46.72
N GLY A 550 17.04 -0.71 -47.12
CA GLY A 550 18.32 -0.84 -47.80
C GLY A 550 18.27 -0.42 -49.28
N MET A 551 17.11 -0.57 -49.93
CA MET A 551 16.92 -0.19 -51.34
C MET A 551 16.74 1.32 -51.54
N VAL A 552 16.44 2.03 -50.46
CA VAL A 552 16.28 3.49 -50.39
C VAL A 552 17.36 4.26 -51.14
N ALA A 553 18.63 3.87 -50.99
CA ALA A 553 19.73 4.62 -51.57
C ALA A 553 19.65 4.65 -53.11
N PHE A 554 18.93 3.69 -53.70
CA PHE A 554 18.69 3.59 -55.13
C PHE A 554 17.39 4.28 -55.58
N ASP A 555 16.42 4.43 -54.69
CA ASP A 555 15.14 5.11 -54.97
C ASP A 555 15.22 6.64 -54.79
N LEU A 556 16.24 7.12 -54.08
CA LEU A 556 16.53 8.54 -54.00
C LEU A 556 17.13 9.01 -55.33
N ASP A 557 16.30 9.69 -56.14
CA ASP A 557 16.74 10.31 -57.37
C ASP A 557 17.81 11.38 -57.07
N THR A 558 19.07 11.00 -57.23
CA THR A 558 20.22 11.88 -57.01
C THR A 558 20.48 12.81 -58.19
N THR A 559 19.63 12.83 -59.21
CA THR A 559 19.85 13.65 -60.42
C THR A 559 19.67 15.15 -60.17
N GLU A 560 18.99 15.58 -59.09
CA GLU A 560 19.03 16.96 -58.59
C GLU A 560 20.26 17.21 -57.72
N VAL A 561 21.45 17.00 -58.29
CA VAL A 561 22.68 17.54 -57.69
C VAL A 561 22.55 19.05 -57.68
N SER A 562 22.64 19.66 -56.49
CA SER A 562 22.61 21.11 -56.31
C SER A 562 23.56 21.76 -57.32
N ARG A 563 23.03 22.57 -58.24
CA ARG A 563 23.87 23.44 -59.06
C ARG A 563 24.72 24.25 -58.08
N PRO A 564 26.06 24.19 -58.14
CA PRO A 564 26.87 24.99 -57.24
C PRO A 564 26.50 26.46 -57.43
N ASP A 565 26.36 27.17 -56.32
CA ASP A 565 26.23 28.61 -56.33
C ASP A 565 27.37 29.19 -57.17
N GLY A 566 27.02 30.11 -58.08
CA GLY A 566 27.80 30.50 -59.26
C GLY A 566 29.18 31.15 -59.02
N SER A 567 29.78 31.01 -57.84
CA SER A 567 31.09 31.55 -57.49
C SER A 567 32.28 30.60 -57.72
N GLU A 568 32.06 29.29 -57.96
CA GLU A 568 33.15 28.34 -58.26
C GLU A 568 33.10 27.82 -59.71
N LYS A 569 33.16 28.74 -60.69
CA LYS A 569 33.19 28.40 -62.12
C LYS A 569 34.50 27.78 -62.63
N LYS A 570 35.50 27.50 -61.78
CA LYS A 570 36.83 27.07 -62.25
C LYS A 570 37.14 25.57 -62.14
N SER A 571 36.44 24.78 -61.32
CA SER A 571 36.72 23.33 -61.17
C SER A 571 35.66 22.38 -61.75
N GLN A 572 34.53 22.88 -62.28
CA GLN A 572 33.46 22.02 -62.81
C GLN A 572 33.63 21.58 -64.28
N ARG A 573 34.75 21.88 -64.93
CA ARG A 573 34.99 21.46 -66.31
C ARG A 573 35.36 19.99 -66.50
N MET A 574 35.43 19.17 -65.44
CA MET A 574 35.94 17.80 -65.56
C MET A 574 34.91 16.69 -65.49
N MET A 575 33.64 16.91 -65.12
CA MET A 575 32.64 15.83 -65.10
C MET A 575 31.37 16.22 -65.85
N ARG A 576 31.20 15.63 -67.04
CA ARG A 576 30.01 15.77 -67.88
C ARG A 576 29.19 14.49 -67.78
N ILE A 577 27.94 14.60 -67.34
CA ILE A 577 27.02 13.45 -67.31
C ILE A 577 26.29 13.43 -68.65
N GLU A 578 26.48 12.36 -69.43
CA GLU A 578 25.81 12.16 -70.72
C GLU A 578 24.85 10.96 -70.65
N PRO A 579 23.65 11.08 -71.23
CA PRO A 579 22.74 9.94 -71.34
C PRO A 579 23.32 8.91 -72.32
N LYS A 580 23.46 7.65 -71.87
CA LYS A 580 23.93 6.54 -72.72
C LYS A 580 22.99 5.34 -72.57
N GLY A 581 22.00 5.24 -73.45
CA GLY A 581 20.99 4.17 -73.40
C GLY A 581 19.98 4.39 -72.27
N GLU A 582 19.64 3.35 -71.53
CA GLU A 582 18.71 3.40 -70.37
C GLU A 582 19.36 3.92 -69.07
N GLY A 583 20.58 4.44 -69.12
CA GLY A 583 21.29 4.94 -67.95
C GLY A 583 22.16 6.18 -68.20
N TRP A 584 22.63 6.78 -67.12
CA TRP A 584 23.51 7.95 -67.13
C TRP A 584 24.97 7.52 -67.03
N LYS A 585 25.84 8.05 -67.89
CA LYS A 585 27.28 7.82 -67.83
C LYS A 585 27.98 9.12 -67.43
N VAL A 586 28.77 9.07 -66.34
CA VAL A 586 29.67 10.17 -65.97
C VAL A 586 30.93 10.06 -66.85
N VAL A 587 31.16 11.06 -67.70
CA VAL A 587 32.35 11.17 -68.55
C VAL A 587 33.28 12.21 -67.93
N LEU A 588 34.51 11.79 -67.62
CA LEU A 588 35.56 12.69 -67.18
C LEU A 588 36.23 13.31 -68.42
N ASP A 589 36.13 14.63 -68.57
CA ASP A 589 36.77 15.36 -69.68
C ASP A 589 38.29 15.37 -69.49
N ARG A 590 38.99 14.62 -70.35
CA ARG A 590 40.44 14.38 -70.22
C ARG A 590 41.30 15.48 -70.85
N GLU A 591 40.70 16.44 -71.57
CA GLU A 591 41.42 17.47 -72.34
C GLU A 591 42.02 18.61 -71.48
N GLY A 592 41.73 18.67 -70.18
CA GLY A 592 42.24 19.73 -69.30
C GLY A 592 43.62 19.48 -68.66
N MET A 593 44.25 18.32 -68.89
CA MET A 593 45.45 17.91 -68.14
C MET A 593 46.78 18.15 -68.89
N GLU A 594 46.78 18.59 -70.15
CA GLU A 594 48.01 18.71 -70.97
C GLU A 594 48.55 20.13 -71.20
N THR A 595 47.92 21.20 -70.67
CA THR A 595 48.34 22.59 -70.97
C THR A 595 49.06 23.36 -69.85
N GLU A 596 49.54 22.71 -68.79
CA GLU A 596 50.27 23.39 -67.69
C GLU A 596 51.72 22.87 -67.48
N ALA A 597 52.40 22.50 -68.57
CA ALA A 597 53.84 22.22 -68.57
C ALA A 597 54.55 22.95 -69.73
N GLY A 598 54.72 24.27 -69.61
CA GLY A 598 55.49 25.08 -70.56
C GLY A 598 55.81 26.46 -70.01
N GLY A 599 57.01 26.62 -69.44
CA GLY A 599 57.52 27.91 -68.94
C GLY A 599 57.86 28.92 -70.05
N PRO A 600 58.42 30.09 -69.67
CA PRO A 600 59.79 30.34 -70.10
C PRO A 600 60.66 31.02 -69.02
N GLY A 601 61.97 30.79 -69.13
CA GLY A 601 62.99 31.36 -68.24
C GLY A 601 63.51 32.74 -68.65
N ILE A 602 64.09 33.41 -67.62
CA ILE A 602 65.31 34.23 -67.57
C ILE A 602 65.56 35.29 -68.67
N VAL A 603 65.57 36.58 -68.29
CA VAL A 603 66.66 37.56 -68.61
C VAL A 603 66.73 38.66 -67.53
N LYS A 604 67.95 38.84 -66.98
CA LYS A 604 68.50 39.91 -66.12
C LYS A 604 68.05 40.04 -64.67
#